data_AF-A0A263DLM6-F1
#
_entry.id   AF-A0A263DLM6-F1
#
_cell.length_a   1.000
_cell.length_b   1.000
_cell.length_c   1.000
_cell.angle_alpha   90.00
_cell.angle_beta   90.00
_cell.angle_gamma   90.00
#
_symmetry.space_group_name_H-M   'P 1'
#
loop_
_entity.id
_entity.type
_entity.pdbx_description
1 polymer ?
#
loop_
_entity_poly.entity_id
_entity_poly.type
_entity_poly.pdbx_seq_one_letter_code
_entity_poly.pdbx_strand_id
1 'polypeptide(L)'
;MAVVTMKQLLDSGVHFGHQTRRWNPKMKRYILTERNGIYIIDLQQTLSYIDRAYEFVRETVAHGGTVMFVGTKKQAQEAIADEAGRVNMPYVNQRWLGGMLTNFQTVHKRLQRMKELESMEQTGGFEGRTKKEILMLTREKTKLEKTLGGIRDMTKVPSAVWIVDTKKEHIAVGEARKLGIPVVSILDTNCDPDEVDFPIPGNDDAIRSAALLTKVIARAAADGLMARSARARGGDAEDKPEAGVGTDEPLAEWEQNLLTEGAGSDGASLTAAGQAAESPSPAVEAAPASTSNGTQQTAS
;
A
#
# COMPACT_ATOMS: atom_id res chain seq x y z
N MET A 1 -5.88 19.05 2.71
CA MET A 1 -7.13 18.36 3.09
C MET A 1 -6.66 17.14 3.87
N ALA A 2 -6.71 17.16 5.20
CA ALA A 2 -6.04 16.14 6.00
C ALA A 2 -6.85 14.83 6.00
N VAL A 3 -6.43 13.87 5.17
CA VAL A 3 -7.02 12.52 5.11
C VAL A 3 -6.77 11.72 6.38
N VAL A 4 -5.75 12.10 7.16
CA VAL A 4 -5.36 11.43 8.41
C VAL A 4 -5.11 12.46 9.50
N THR A 5 -5.57 12.14 10.71
CA THR A 5 -5.35 12.96 11.90
C THR A 5 -4.00 12.66 12.55
N MET A 6 -3.40 13.64 13.23
CA MET A 6 -2.16 13.42 14.00
C MET A 6 -2.30 12.27 15.01
N LYS A 7 -3.48 12.11 15.62
CA LYS A 7 -3.78 11.01 16.54
C LYS A 7 -3.63 9.64 15.86
N GLN A 8 -4.16 9.48 14.65
CA GLN A 8 -4.02 8.24 13.88
C GLN A 8 -2.55 7.94 13.50
N LEU A 9 -1.76 8.96 13.19
CA LEU A 9 -0.31 8.79 12.94
C LEU A 9 0.42 8.36 14.23
N LEU A 10 -0.01 8.86 15.38
CA LEU A 10 0.56 8.52 16.67
C LEU A 10 0.21 7.08 17.06
N ASP A 11 -1.07 6.70 16.96
CA ASP A 11 -1.58 5.37 17.32
C ASP A 11 -1.00 4.25 16.41
N SER A 12 -0.78 4.57 15.13
CA SER A 12 -0.18 3.64 14.16
C SER A 12 1.34 3.49 14.32
N GLY A 13 1.99 4.40 15.06
CA GLY A 13 3.44 4.36 15.32
C GLY A 13 4.31 4.95 14.22
N VAL A 14 3.77 5.87 13.41
CA VAL A 14 4.51 6.56 12.32
C VAL A 14 5.66 7.42 12.84
N HIS A 15 5.53 7.93 14.07
CA HIS A 15 6.50 8.83 14.69
C HIS A 15 7.79 8.16 15.18
N PHE A 16 7.83 6.83 15.25
CA PHE A 16 9.04 6.12 15.67
C PHE A 16 10.03 6.00 14.52
N GLY A 17 11.27 6.44 14.74
CA GLY A 17 12.38 6.18 13.83
C GLY A 17 13.24 5.01 14.29
N HIS A 18 14.48 4.97 13.78
CA HIS A 18 15.49 3.99 14.16
C HIS A 18 16.33 4.44 15.39
N GLN A 19 17.20 3.52 15.81
CA GLN A 19 18.24 3.77 16.81
C GLN A 19 19.20 4.90 16.38
N THR A 20 19.68 5.67 17.35
CA THR A 20 20.58 6.82 17.10
C THR A 20 21.84 6.51 16.32
N ARG A 21 22.36 5.29 16.39
CA ARG A 21 23.54 4.85 15.63
C ARG A 21 23.29 4.65 14.12
N ARG A 22 22.04 4.57 13.67
CA ARG A 22 21.67 4.22 12.28
C ARG A 22 21.16 5.40 11.45
N TRP A 23 21.16 6.60 12.01
CA TRP A 23 20.55 7.76 11.36
C TRP A 23 21.42 8.39 10.26
N ASN A 24 20.77 9.08 9.34
CA ASN A 24 21.40 9.92 8.34
C ASN A 24 21.39 11.39 8.81
N PRO A 25 22.55 12.08 8.87
CA PRO A 25 22.63 13.48 9.28
C PRO A 25 21.69 14.45 8.54
N LYS A 26 21.37 14.16 7.27
CA LYS A 26 20.43 14.99 6.49
C LYS A 26 18.98 14.90 6.98
N MET A 27 18.62 13.83 7.68
CA MET A 27 17.30 13.67 8.30
C MET A 27 17.12 14.54 9.55
N LYS A 28 18.16 15.24 10.02
CA LYS A 28 18.10 16.11 11.22
C LYS A 28 16.92 17.08 11.20
N ARG A 29 16.54 17.61 10.02
CA ARG A 29 15.43 18.55 9.85
C ARG A 29 14.05 17.95 10.17
N TYR A 30 13.89 16.64 10.02
CA TYR A 30 12.63 15.92 10.24
C TYR A 30 12.55 15.24 11.62
N ILE A 31 13.66 15.17 12.34
CA ILE A 31 13.76 14.53 13.66
C ILE A 31 13.43 15.59 14.71
N LEU A 32 12.43 15.30 15.56
CA LEU A 32 11.99 16.16 16.64
C LEU A 32 12.90 16.03 17.87
N THR A 33 13.09 14.80 18.35
CA THR A 33 13.85 14.52 19.58
C THR A 33 14.30 13.07 19.63
N GLU A 34 15.09 12.70 20.62
CA GLU A 34 15.48 11.34 20.95
C GLU A 34 14.88 10.92 22.29
N ARG A 35 14.32 9.71 22.37
CA ARG A 35 13.89 9.11 23.63
C ARG A 35 14.28 7.64 23.67
N ASN A 36 14.90 7.21 24.76
CA ASN A 36 15.34 5.81 24.96
C ASN A 36 16.20 5.26 23.80
N GLY A 37 17.06 6.10 23.21
CA GLY A 37 17.93 5.70 22.10
C GLY A 37 17.25 5.58 20.73
N ILE A 38 15.98 6.00 20.61
CA ILE A 38 15.20 6.01 19.38
C ILE A 38 14.88 7.46 19.00
N TYR A 39 15.09 7.81 17.74
CA TYR A 39 14.69 9.11 17.22
C TYR A 39 13.16 9.17 16.99
N ILE A 40 12.56 10.30 17.36
CA ILE A 40 11.15 10.60 17.14
C ILE A 40 11.04 11.58 15.98
N ILE A 41 10.23 11.22 14.98
CA ILE A 41 9.97 12.01 13.78
C ILE A 41 8.89 13.05 14.08
N ASP A 42 9.05 14.26 13.55
CA ASP A 42 8.09 15.34 13.68
C ASP A 42 6.83 15.12 12.83
N LEU A 43 5.73 14.77 13.49
CA LEU A 43 4.44 14.52 12.85
C LEU A 43 3.80 15.77 12.21
N GLN A 44 4.13 16.98 12.65
CA GLN A 44 3.62 18.20 12.01
C GLN A 44 4.19 18.35 10.60
N GLN A 45 5.49 18.08 10.46
CA GLN A 45 6.13 17.99 9.16
C GLN A 45 5.53 16.84 8.36
N THR A 46 5.41 15.64 8.94
CA THR A 46 4.78 14.49 8.27
C THR A 46 3.42 14.85 7.65
N LEU A 47 2.53 15.52 8.38
CA LEU A 47 1.22 15.94 7.84
C LEU A 47 1.37 16.88 6.63
N SER A 48 2.26 17.86 6.72
CA SER A 48 2.50 18.82 5.63
C SER A 48 3.05 18.14 4.37
N TYR A 49 3.92 17.15 4.55
CA TYR A 49 4.49 16.36 3.46
C TYR A 49 3.51 15.34 2.88
N ILE A 50 2.66 14.74 3.72
CA ILE A 50 1.55 13.90 3.26
C ILE A 50 0.63 14.71 2.35
N ASP A 51 0.25 15.93 2.75
CA ASP A 51 -0.63 16.77 1.92
C ASP A 51 -0.02 17.07 0.54
N ARG A 52 1.29 17.38 0.48
CA ARG A 52 2.03 17.60 -0.78
C ARG A 52 2.09 16.35 -1.65
N ALA A 53 2.45 15.21 -1.07
CA ALA A 53 2.53 13.94 -1.78
C ALA A 53 1.14 13.48 -2.27
N TYR A 54 0.11 13.69 -1.46
CA TYR A 54 -1.26 13.36 -1.77
C TYR A 54 -1.77 14.15 -2.98
N GLU A 55 -1.53 15.47 -2.98
CA GLU A 55 -1.91 16.33 -4.09
C GLU A 55 -1.20 15.94 -5.40
N PHE A 56 0.11 15.70 -5.33
CA PHE A 56 0.90 15.23 -6.48
C PHE A 56 0.38 13.90 -7.05
N VAL A 57 0.09 12.92 -6.19
CA VAL A 57 -0.42 11.61 -6.62
C VAL A 57 -1.81 11.75 -7.25
N ARG A 58 -2.72 12.49 -6.59
CA ARG A 58 -4.07 12.77 -7.12
C ARG A 58 -3.99 13.43 -8.49
N GLU A 59 -3.13 14.43 -8.64
CA GLU A 59 -2.93 15.15 -9.90
C GLU A 59 -2.34 14.24 -10.99
N THR A 60 -1.30 13.47 -10.68
CA THR A 60 -0.67 12.53 -11.62
C THR A 60 -1.69 11.53 -12.18
N VAL A 61 -2.53 10.98 -11.30
CA VAL A 61 -3.54 9.99 -11.69
C VAL A 61 -4.73 10.65 -12.41
N ALA A 62 -5.14 11.86 -12.02
CA ALA A 62 -6.18 12.61 -12.72
C ALA A 62 -5.79 12.95 -14.17
N HIS A 63 -4.51 13.16 -14.45
CA HIS A 63 -3.96 13.33 -15.80
C HIS A 63 -3.79 12.01 -16.58
N GLY A 64 -4.17 10.88 -15.99
CA GLY A 64 -4.10 9.55 -16.62
C GLY A 64 -2.73 8.88 -16.51
N GLY A 65 -1.88 9.35 -15.61
CA GLY A 65 -0.64 8.67 -15.22
C GLY A 65 -0.91 7.43 -14.36
N THR A 66 0.07 6.52 -14.33
CA THR A 66 0.04 5.33 -13.46
C THR A 66 1.04 5.49 -12.32
N VAL A 67 0.64 5.05 -11.13
CA VAL A 67 1.50 5.06 -9.93
C VAL A 67 1.88 3.62 -9.62
N MET A 68 3.18 3.34 -9.58
CA MET A 68 3.67 2.02 -9.21
C MET A 68 3.92 1.95 -7.70
N PHE A 69 3.36 0.94 -7.04
CA PHE A 69 3.57 0.72 -5.61
C PHE A 69 4.70 -0.29 -5.36
N VAL A 70 5.70 0.06 -4.56
CA VAL A 70 6.89 -0.77 -4.34
C VAL A 70 7.18 -0.94 -2.86
N GLY A 71 7.33 -2.19 -2.43
CA GLY A 71 7.82 -2.51 -1.09
C GLY A 71 8.00 -3.99 -0.91
N THR A 72 9.25 -4.41 -0.77
CA THR A 72 9.66 -5.81 -0.62
C THR A 72 9.81 -6.23 0.84
N LYS A 73 9.79 -5.25 1.74
CA LYS A 73 9.86 -5.45 3.19
C LYS A 73 8.62 -6.20 3.67
N LYS A 74 8.81 -7.21 4.53
CA LYS A 74 7.74 -8.11 5.02
C LYS A 74 6.52 -7.35 5.56
N GLN A 75 6.77 -6.23 6.23
CA GLN A 75 5.76 -5.39 6.86
C GLN A 75 4.93 -4.58 5.86
N ALA A 76 5.40 -4.42 4.62
CA ALA A 76 4.73 -3.66 3.56
C ALA A 76 4.10 -4.57 2.50
N GLN A 77 4.53 -5.83 2.36
CA GLN A 77 4.14 -6.68 1.21
C GLN A 77 2.63 -6.84 1.04
N GLU A 78 1.92 -7.09 2.14
CA GLU A 78 0.46 -7.31 2.15
C GLU A 78 -0.28 -5.99 1.89
N ALA A 79 0.02 -4.95 2.67
CA ALA A 79 -0.57 -3.62 2.50
C ALA A 79 -0.45 -3.08 1.07
N ILE A 80 0.70 -3.33 0.42
CA ILE A 80 0.94 -2.91 -0.96
C ILE A 80 0.10 -3.69 -1.95
N ALA A 81 0.04 -5.01 -1.82
CA ALA A 81 -0.72 -5.85 -2.73
C ALA A 81 -2.22 -5.54 -2.63
N ASP A 82 -2.73 -5.39 -1.41
CA ASP A 82 -4.14 -5.18 -1.15
C ASP A 82 -4.60 -3.79 -1.61
N GLU A 83 -3.89 -2.73 -1.21
CA GLU A 83 -4.27 -1.35 -1.53
C GLU A 83 -4.04 -1.01 -3.01
N ALA A 84 -2.94 -1.50 -3.62
CA ALA A 84 -2.72 -1.29 -5.05
C ALA A 84 -3.68 -2.11 -5.91
N GLY A 85 -3.98 -3.34 -5.49
CA GLY A 85 -4.99 -4.19 -6.14
C GLY A 85 -6.38 -3.55 -6.10
N ARG A 86 -6.76 -2.95 -4.96
CA ARG A 86 -8.03 -2.24 -4.80
C ARG A 86 -8.19 -1.06 -5.76
N VAL A 87 -7.10 -0.35 -6.06
CA VAL A 87 -7.10 0.83 -6.95
C VAL A 87 -6.67 0.49 -8.38
N ASN A 88 -6.46 -0.80 -8.67
CA ASN A 88 -6.00 -1.31 -9.97
C ASN A 88 -4.72 -0.61 -10.49
N MET A 89 -3.75 -0.41 -9.61
CA MET A 89 -2.46 0.19 -9.92
C MET A 89 -1.34 -0.87 -9.87
N PRO A 90 -0.28 -0.73 -10.69
CA PRO A 90 0.80 -1.71 -10.72
C PRO A 90 1.56 -1.73 -9.39
N TYR A 91 1.97 -2.92 -8.95
CA TYR A 91 2.72 -3.08 -7.70
C TYR A 91 3.82 -4.13 -7.74
N VAL A 92 4.78 -4.00 -6.83
CA VAL A 92 5.88 -4.94 -6.60
C VAL A 92 6.02 -5.16 -5.09
N ASN A 93 5.53 -6.29 -4.60
CA ASN A 93 5.57 -6.66 -3.18
C ASN A 93 6.61 -7.73 -2.83
N GLN A 94 7.14 -8.47 -3.82
CA GLN A 94 8.07 -9.57 -3.57
C GLN A 94 9.53 -9.14 -3.70
N ARG A 95 10.01 -8.95 -4.92
CA ARG A 95 11.40 -8.61 -5.21
C ARG A 95 11.50 -7.70 -6.41
N TRP A 96 12.21 -6.59 -6.24
CA TRP A 96 12.64 -5.76 -7.36
C TRP A 96 13.74 -6.46 -8.15
N LEU A 97 13.51 -6.67 -9.44
CA LEU A 97 14.54 -7.13 -10.37
C LEU A 97 15.23 -5.90 -10.95
N GLY A 98 16.56 -5.85 -10.89
CA GLY A 98 17.32 -4.77 -11.51
C GLY A 98 17.04 -4.72 -13.02
N GLY A 99 16.77 -3.52 -13.53
CA GLY A 99 16.35 -3.29 -14.91
C GLY A 99 14.83 -3.29 -15.11
N MET A 100 14.02 -3.30 -14.04
CA MET A 100 12.56 -3.31 -14.16
C MET A 100 12.02 -2.08 -14.88
N LEU A 101 12.59 -0.90 -14.62
CA LEU A 101 12.19 0.33 -15.29
C LEU A 101 13.16 0.65 -16.43
N THR A 102 14.47 0.57 -16.15
CA THR A 102 15.51 0.99 -17.10
C THR A 102 15.66 0.06 -18.31
N ASN A 103 15.28 -1.22 -18.17
CA ASN A 103 15.27 -2.22 -19.24
C ASN A 103 13.88 -2.87 -19.37
N PHE A 104 12.85 -2.02 -19.45
CA PHE A 104 11.46 -2.47 -19.50
C PHE A 104 11.17 -3.44 -20.66
N GLN A 105 11.83 -3.29 -21.81
CA GLN A 105 11.66 -4.20 -22.96
C GLN A 105 11.98 -5.66 -22.60
N THR A 106 13.00 -5.91 -21.77
CA THR A 106 13.38 -7.27 -21.36
C THR A 106 12.38 -7.84 -20.35
N VAL A 107 11.90 -7.02 -19.41
CA VAL A 107 10.86 -7.42 -18.46
C VAL A 107 9.53 -7.66 -19.15
N HIS A 108 9.18 -6.86 -20.16
CA HIS A 108 7.97 -7.03 -20.95
C HIS A 108 7.95 -8.37 -21.70
N LYS A 109 9.10 -8.83 -22.24
CA LYS A 109 9.20 -10.19 -22.82
C LYS A 109 8.94 -11.29 -21.78
N ARG A 110 9.35 -11.09 -20.52
CA ARG A 110 9.06 -12.04 -19.43
C ARG A 110 7.58 -12.03 -19.03
N LEU A 111 6.92 -10.87 -19.10
CA LEU A 111 5.47 -10.76 -18.93
C LEU A 111 4.70 -11.47 -20.05
N GLN A 112 5.13 -11.32 -21.31
CA GLN A 112 4.55 -12.06 -22.43
C GLN A 112 4.71 -13.57 -22.23
N ARG A 113 5.90 -14.02 -21.84
CA ARG A 113 6.16 -15.43 -21.48
C ARG A 113 5.23 -15.94 -20.37
N MET A 114 4.96 -15.12 -19.36
CA MET A 114 4.01 -15.46 -18.28
C MET A 114 2.60 -15.66 -18.83
N LYS A 115 2.12 -14.74 -19.69
CA LYS A 115 0.80 -14.84 -20.34
C LYS A 115 0.70 -16.04 -21.28
N GLU A 116 1.77 -16.39 -22.00
CA GLU A 116 1.85 -17.61 -22.81
C GLU A 116 1.69 -18.87 -21.95
N LEU A 117 2.40 -18.96 -20.82
CA LEU A 117 2.31 -20.12 -19.92
C LEU A 117 0.90 -20.28 -19.32
N GLU A 118 0.24 -19.18 -18.98
CA GLU A 118 -1.17 -19.19 -18.53
C GLU A 118 -2.12 -19.65 -19.63
N SER A 119 -1.97 -19.14 -20.85
CA SER A 119 -2.79 -19.55 -21.99
C SER A 119 -2.59 -21.04 -22.34
N MET A 120 -1.35 -21.53 -22.29
CA MET A 120 -1.05 -22.96 -22.48
C MET A 120 -1.72 -23.83 -21.42
N GLU A 121 -1.74 -23.40 -20.15
CA GLU A 121 -2.41 -24.12 -19.07
C GLU A 121 -3.93 -24.15 -19.26
N GLN A 122 -4.54 -23.02 -19.65
CA GLN A 122 -5.99 -22.93 -19.89
C GLN A 122 -6.45 -23.76 -21.10
N THR A 123 -5.62 -23.86 -22.13
CA THR A 123 -5.94 -24.60 -23.37
C THR A 123 -5.66 -26.10 -23.25
N GLY A 124 -5.21 -26.59 -22.10
CA GLY A 124 -4.82 -28.00 -21.92
C GLY A 124 -3.51 -28.36 -22.62
N GLY A 125 -2.65 -27.39 -22.97
CA GLY A 125 -1.37 -27.59 -23.67
C GLY A 125 -0.30 -28.37 -22.91
N PHE A 126 -0.64 -28.89 -21.74
CA PHE A 126 0.16 -29.86 -20.98
C PHE A 126 -0.13 -31.31 -21.37
N GLU A 127 -1.29 -31.57 -22.00
CA GLU A 127 -1.68 -32.90 -22.49
C GLU A 127 -0.77 -33.28 -23.67
N GLY A 128 0.18 -34.18 -23.42
CA GLY A 128 1.19 -34.60 -24.39
C GLY A 128 2.63 -34.30 -23.96
N ARG A 129 2.85 -33.56 -22.86
CA ARG A 129 4.17 -33.34 -22.28
C ARG A 129 4.50 -34.36 -21.20
N THR A 130 5.79 -34.59 -20.96
CA THR A 130 6.23 -35.46 -19.87
C THR A 130 5.93 -34.83 -18.51
N LYS A 131 5.70 -35.65 -17.47
CA LYS A 131 5.46 -35.16 -16.10
C LYS A 131 6.56 -34.22 -15.60
N LYS A 132 7.81 -34.44 -16.03
CA LYS A 132 8.95 -33.59 -15.68
C LYS A 132 8.85 -32.21 -16.35
N GLU A 133 8.44 -32.15 -17.61
CA GLU A 133 8.24 -30.87 -18.32
C GLU A 133 7.08 -30.08 -17.74
N ILE A 134 5.96 -30.74 -17.45
CA ILE A 134 4.81 -30.11 -16.78
C ILE A 134 5.27 -29.47 -15.48
N LEU A 135 5.98 -30.21 -14.62
CA LEU A 135 6.50 -29.69 -13.36
C LEU A 135 7.43 -28.48 -13.56
N MET A 136 8.28 -28.49 -14.59
CA MET A 136 9.17 -27.36 -14.88
C MET A 136 8.40 -26.12 -15.33
N LEU A 137 7.36 -26.29 -16.16
CA LEU A 137 6.51 -25.20 -16.63
C LEU A 137 5.66 -24.61 -15.49
N THR A 138 5.10 -25.45 -14.62
CA THR A 138 4.38 -25.00 -13.42
C THR A 138 5.31 -24.18 -12.53
N ARG A 139 6.54 -24.65 -12.27
CA ARG A 139 7.53 -23.90 -11.49
C ARG A 139 7.93 -22.59 -12.15
N GLU A 140 8.07 -22.57 -13.48
CA GLU A 140 8.35 -21.35 -14.25
C GLU A 140 7.20 -20.34 -14.08
N LYS A 141 5.95 -20.78 -14.28
CA LYS A 141 4.75 -19.95 -14.10
C LYS A 141 4.66 -19.41 -12.68
N THR A 142 4.69 -20.26 -11.65
CA THR A 142 4.59 -19.83 -10.24
C THR A 142 5.67 -18.82 -9.87
N LYS A 143 6.89 -18.97 -10.40
CA LYS A 143 7.98 -18.01 -10.15
C LYS A 143 7.72 -16.68 -10.85
N LEU A 144 7.27 -16.69 -12.11
CA LEU A 144 6.94 -15.48 -12.85
C LEU A 144 5.76 -14.74 -12.22
N GLU A 145 4.67 -15.44 -11.91
CA GLU A 145 3.48 -14.88 -11.27
C GLU A 145 3.80 -14.25 -9.92
N LYS A 146 4.60 -14.93 -9.09
CA LYS A 146 5.04 -14.39 -7.80
C LYS A 146 5.87 -13.11 -7.94
N THR A 147 6.66 -12.96 -9.00
CA THR A 147 7.60 -11.82 -9.13
C THR A 147 7.05 -10.67 -9.97
N LEU A 148 6.24 -10.97 -10.98
CA LEU A 148 5.77 -10.02 -11.99
C LEU A 148 4.25 -9.86 -11.98
N GLY A 149 3.51 -10.57 -11.12
CA GLY A 149 2.05 -10.54 -11.08
C GLY A 149 1.49 -9.13 -10.92
N GLY A 150 2.06 -8.32 -10.04
CA GLY A 150 1.60 -6.94 -9.83
C GLY A 150 1.92 -5.96 -10.96
N ILE A 151 2.75 -6.33 -11.95
CA ILE A 151 3.01 -5.52 -13.15
C ILE A 151 2.49 -6.19 -14.43
N ARG A 152 1.60 -7.18 -14.29
CA ARG A 152 1.00 -7.98 -15.38
C ARG A 152 0.37 -7.13 -16.48
N ASP A 153 -0.38 -6.12 -16.08
CA ASP A 153 -1.19 -5.29 -16.98
C ASP A 153 -0.47 -4.01 -17.41
N MET A 154 0.79 -3.87 -17.00
CA MET A 154 1.60 -2.72 -17.33
C MET A 154 2.14 -2.80 -18.76
N THR A 155 1.70 -1.87 -19.60
CA THR A 155 2.15 -1.75 -21.00
C THR A 155 3.23 -0.69 -21.20
N LYS A 156 3.27 0.32 -20.33
CA LYS A 156 4.22 1.44 -20.35
C LYS A 156 4.83 1.65 -18.96
N VAL A 157 5.98 2.31 -18.89
CA VAL A 157 6.61 2.69 -17.62
C VAL A 157 5.69 3.60 -16.80
N PRO A 158 5.74 3.51 -15.46
CA PRO A 158 4.89 4.32 -14.59
C PRO A 158 5.24 5.81 -14.65
N SER A 159 4.25 6.65 -14.36
CA SER A 159 4.40 8.11 -14.30
C SER A 159 4.93 8.60 -12.96
N ALA A 160 4.69 7.84 -11.89
CA ALA A 160 5.28 8.08 -10.57
C ALA A 160 5.50 6.74 -9.85
N VAL A 161 6.42 6.70 -8.90
CA VAL A 161 6.67 5.51 -8.07
C VAL A 161 6.45 5.88 -6.61
N TRP A 162 5.65 5.08 -5.91
CA TRP A 162 5.55 5.10 -4.46
C TRP A 162 6.39 3.96 -3.88
N ILE A 163 7.28 4.28 -2.92
CA ILE A 163 8.25 3.35 -2.35
C ILE A 163 8.14 3.32 -0.83
N VAL A 164 8.22 2.13 -0.23
CA VAL A 164 8.44 1.94 1.20
C VAL A 164 9.91 1.58 1.42
N ASP A 165 10.60 2.32 2.30
CA ASP A 165 12.01 2.13 2.68
C ASP A 165 13.00 2.32 1.50
N THR A 166 13.45 3.56 1.28
CA THR A 166 14.37 3.84 0.15
C THR A 166 15.71 3.12 0.25
N LYS A 167 16.16 2.81 1.48
CA LYS A 167 17.44 2.13 1.71
C LYS A 167 17.37 0.68 1.29
N LYS A 168 16.27 0.01 1.61
CA LYS A 168 16.03 -1.37 1.19
C LYS A 168 15.72 -1.45 -0.31
N GLU A 169 15.02 -0.46 -0.86
CA GLU A 169 14.57 -0.38 -2.26
C GLU A 169 15.47 0.52 -3.14
N HIS A 170 16.75 0.69 -2.77
CA HIS A 170 17.69 1.59 -3.46
C HIS A 170 17.81 1.36 -4.98
N ILE A 171 17.63 0.12 -5.45
CA ILE A 171 17.66 -0.19 -6.89
C ILE A 171 16.46 0.44 -7.59
N ALA A 172 15.26 0.36 -6.99
CA ALA A 172 14.05 0.96 -7.55
C ALA A 172 14.16 2.49 -7.58
N VAL A 173 14.63 3.09 -6.49
CA VAL A 173 14.89 4.53 -6.40
C VAL A 173 15.90 4.98 -7.46
N GLY A 174 17.02 4.25 -7.57
CA GLY A 174 18.07 4.55 -8.55
C GLY A 174 17.61 4.45 -10.00
N GLU A 175 16.79 3.45 -10.32
CA GLU A 175 16.20 3.30 -11.65
C GLU A 175 15.16 4.39 -11.97
N ALA A 176 14.27 4.70 -11.03
CA ALA A 176 13.27 5.76 -11.20
C ALA A 176 13.94 7.11 -11.43
N ARG A 177 14.94 7.45 -10.60
CA ARG A 177 15.72 8.68 -10.71
C ARG A 177 16.48 8.78 -12.02
N LYS A 178 17.05 7.67 -12.51
CA LYS A 178 17.76 7.63 -13.80
C LYS A 178 16.84 7.94 -14.99
N LEU A 179 15.56 7.58 -14.89
CA LEU A 179 14.55 7.84 -15.91
C LEU A 179 13.80 9.17 -15.70
N GLY A 180 14.09 9.90 -14.61
CA GLY A 180 13.36 11.12 -14.25
C GLY A 180 11.92 10.87 -13.80
N ILE A 181 11.61 9.66 -13.33
CA ILE A 181 10.29 9.33 -12.79
C ILE A 181 10.24 9.85 -11.34
N PRO A 182 9.28 10.70 -10.97
CA PRO A 182 9.16 11.22 -9.61
C PRO A 182 8.95 10.11 -8.58
N VAL A 183 9.67 10.23 -7.46
CA VAL A 183 9.63 9.27 -6.35
C VAL A 183 8.90 9.88 -5.17
N VAL A 184 7.85 9.18 -4.72
CA VAL A 184 7.15 9.41 -3.46
C VAL A 184 7.59 8.31 -2.50
N SER A 185 8.06 8.64 -1.30
CA SER A 185 8.52 7.59 -0.38
C SER A 185 8.30 7.94 1.08
N ILE A 186 8.08 6.90 1.87
CA ILE A 186 8.22 6.97 3.33
C ILE A 186 9.72 7.05 3.64
N LEU A 187 10.10 8.01 4.49
CA LEU A 187 11.47 8.21 4.93
C LEU A 187 11.59 8.02 6.44
N ASP A 188 12.26 6.95 6.84
CA ASP A 188 12.76 6.81 8.19
C ASP A 188 14.10 7.55 8.33
N THR A 189 14.51 7.76 9.56
CA THR A 189 15.73 8.40 10.05
C THR A 189 17.04 7.91 9.41
N ASN A 190 17.08 6.73 8.81
CA ASN A 190 18.26 6.13 8.19
C ASN A 190 18.37 6.38 6.67
N CYS A 191 17.34 6.96 6.05
CA CYS A 191 17.23 7.21 4.62
C CYS A 191 17.83 8.58 4.23
N ASP A 192 18.25 8.76 2.98
CA ASP A 192 18.67 10.08 2.46
C ASP A 192 17.44 10.80 1.86
N PRO A 193 17.05 11.97 2.40
CA PRO A 193 15.89 12.69 1.89
C PRO A 193 16.10 13.36 0.54
N ASP A 194 17.34 13.46 0.04
CA ASP A 194 17.62 14.10 -1.25
C ASP A 194 17.44 13.16 -2.45
N GLU A 195 17.21 11.87 -2.18
CA GLU A 195 16.94 10.85 -3.21
C GLU A 195 15.45 10.78 -3.61
N VAL A 196 14.59 11.54 -2.93
CA VAL A 196 13.13 11.47 -3.04
C VAL A 196 12.54 12.85 -3.31
N ASP A 197 11.67 12.96 -4.31
CA ASP A 197 11.05 14.23 -4.71
C ASP A 197 9.92 14.64 -3.77
N PHE A 198 9.10 13.67 -3.35
CA PHE A 198 8.00 13.85 -2.42
C PHE A 198 8.21 13.00 -1.16
N PRO A 199 9.08 13.45 -0.23
CA PRO A 199 9.41 12.71 0.97
C PRO A 199 8.27 12.77 1.99
N ILE A 200 7.91 11.64 2.60
CA ILE A 200 6.98 11.58 3.73
C ILE A 200 7.76 11.06 4.95
N PRO A 201 8.15 11.93 5.90
CA PRO A 201 8.84 11.48 7.11
C PRO A 201 7.96 10.52 7.92
N GLY A 202 8.43 9.31 8.19
CA GLY A 202 7.65 8.32 8.93
C GLY A 202 8.34 6.96 9.07
N ASN A 203 7.78 6.13 9.94
CA ASN A 203 8.27 4.78 10.22
C ASN A 203 7.97 3.82 9.06
N ASP A 204 8.98 3.12 8.57
CA ASP A 204 8.84 2.08 7.53
C ASP A 204 8.88 0.64 8.09
N ASP A 205 9.22 0.45 9.38
CA ASP A 205 9.35 -0.86 10.04
C ASP A 205 8.03 -1.38 10.61
N ALA A 206 7.13 -0.48 10.99
CA ALA A 206 5.85 -0.86 11.60
C ALA A 206 4.79 -1.20 10.53
N ILE A 207 4.18 -2.37 10.64
CA ILE A 207 3.09 -2.84 9.74
C ILE A 207 1.95 -1.81 9.71
N ARG A 208 1.54 -1.29 10.88
CA ARG A 208 0.45 -0.31 10.97
C ARG A 208 0.80 1.02 10.31
N SER A 209 2.06 1.46 10.41
CA SER A 209 2.55 2.69 9.78
C SER A 209 2.57 2.55 8.26
N ALA A 210 3.20 1.48 7.77
CA ALA A 210 3.25 1.17 6.34
C ALA A 210 1.85 1.04 5.76
N ALA A 211 0.95 0.27 6.38
CA ALA A 211 -0.43 0.12 5.93
C ALA A 211 -1.19 1.45 5.89
N LEU A 212 -1.08 2.27 6.95
CA LEU A 212 -1.76 3.57 7.00
C LEU A 212 -1.29 4.49 5.87
N LEU A 213 0.02 4.66 5.71
CA LEU A 213 0.58 5.57 4.71
C LEU A 213 0.32 5.06 3.28
N THR A 214 0.42 3.75 3.05
CA THR A 214 0.07 3.11 1.76
C THR A 214 -1.39 3.38 1.42
N LYS A 215 -2.30 3.17 2.38
CA LYS A 215 -3.74 3.39 2.21
C LYS A 215 -4.07 4.85 1.88
N VAL A 216 -3.37 5.81 2.49
CA VAL A 216 -3.54 7.24 2.19
C VAL A 216 -3.16 7.55 0.75
N ILE A 217 -2.03 7.03 0.28
CA ILE A 217 -1.58 7.24 -1.10
C ILE A 217 -2.46 6.49 -2.11
N ALA A 218 -2.91 5.28 -1.77
CA ALA A 218 -3.88 4.55 -2.58
C ALA A 218 -5.21 5.30 -2.68
N ARG A 219 -5.69 5.91 -1.59
CA ARG A 219 -6.85 6.81 -1.64
C ARG A 219 -6.61 8.02 -2.54
N ALA A 220 -5.42 8.63 -2.50
CA ALA A 220 -5.07 9.73 -3.40
C ALA A 220 -5.18 9.32 -4.89
N ALA A 221 -4.71 8.11 -5.21
CA ALA A 221 -4.82 7.55 -6.55
C ALA A 221 -6.29 7.28 -6.93
N ALA A 222 -7.10 6.73 -6.01
CA ALA A 222 -8.53 6.51 -6.25
C ALA A 222 -9.29 7.82 -6.50
N ASP A 223 -9.05 8.85 -5.69
CA ASP A 223 -9.66 10.18 -5.86
C ASP A 223 -9.23 10.82 -7.18
N GLY A 224 -7.98 10.60 -7.62
CA GLY A 224 -7.49 11.00 -8.95
C GLY A 224 -8.22 10.29 -10.09
N LEU A 225 -8.46 8.98 -9.98
CA LEU A 225 -9.23 8.21 -10.98
C LEU A 225 -10.68 8.71 -11.07
N MET A 226 -11.32 9.01 -9.93
CA MET A 226 -12.67 9.56 -9.89
C MET A 226 -12.74 10.95 -10.54
N ALA A 227 -11.76 11.82 -10.25
CA ALA A 227 -11.67 13.13 -10.88
C ALA A 227 -11.51 13.02 -12.41
N ARG A 228 -10.72 12.05 -12.87
CA ARG A 228 -10.56 11.77 -14.30
C ARG A 228 -11.88 11.30 -14.94
N SER A 229 -12.59 10.37 -14.31
CA SER A 229 -13.86 9.86 -14.84
C SER A 229 -14.96 10.93 -14.82
N ALA A 230 -14.95 11.85 -13.85
CA ALA A 230 -15.84 13.00 -13.80
C ALA A 230 -15.54 13.99 -14.95
N ARG A 231 -14.27 14.29 -15.21
CA ARG A 231 -13.86 15.14 -16.36
C ARG A 231 -14.24 14.52 -17.70
N ALA A 232 -14.10 13.20 -17.84
CA ALA A 232 -14.51 12.48 -19.06
C ALA A 232 -16.03 12.53 -19.27
N ARG A 233 -16.83 12.46 -18.20
CA ARG A 233 -18.31 12.53 -18.27
C ARG A 233 -18.86 13.94 -18.43
N GLY A 234 -18.14 14.96 -17.95
CA GLY A 234 -18.53 16.37 -18.07
C GLY A 234 -18.06 17.05 -19.36
N GLY A 235 -17.32 16.35 -20.23
CA GLY A 235 -16.62 16.89 -21.39
C GLY A 235 -17.27 16.65 -22.76
N ASP A 236 -18.58 16.35 -22.83
CA ASP A 236 -19.34 16.29 -24.10
C ASP A 236 -20.08 17.61 -24.42
N ALA A 237 -19.39 18.74 -24.24
CA ALA A 237 -19.70 20.00 -24.90
C ALA A 237 -18.38 20.73 -25.18
N GLU A 238 -18.00 20.77 -26.47
CA GLU A 238 -16.79 21.44 -27.01
C GLU A 238 -15.46 20.70 -26.77
N ASP A 239 -15.24 19.56 -27.44
CA ASP A 239 -14.26 19.47 -28.54
C ASP A 239 -14.27 18.05 -29.17
N LYS A 240 -14.56 17.95 -30.46
CA LYS A 240 -14.33 16.79 -31.35
C LYS A 240 -14.10 17.34 -32.76
N PRO A 241 -13.24 16.71 -33.60
CA PRO A 241 -13.06 15.26 -33.76
C PRO A 241 -11.57 14.81 -33.70
N GLU A 242 -11.21 13.55 -33.44
CA GLU A 242 -11.41 12.37 -34.30
C GLU A 242 -11.63 11.04 -33.53
N ALA A 243 -12.16 10.08 -34.28
CA ALA A 243 -12.89 8.90 -33.85
C ALA A 243 -12.04 7.65 -33.58
N GLY A 244 -12.52 6.79 -32.67
CA GLY A 244 -12.12 5.38 -32.61
C GLY A 244 -12.52 4.63 -31.33
N VAL A 245 -13.70 3.97 -31.37
CA VAL A 245 -14.11 2.76 -30.60
C VAL A 245 -14.20 2.93 -29.07
N GLY A 246 -15.33 2.90 -28.36
CA GLY A 246 -16.60 2.21 -28.57
C GLY A 246 -16.74 1.07 -27.56
N THR A 247 -17.30 1.32 -26.36
CA THR A 247 -18.05 0.36 -25.52
C THR A 247 -18.75 1.11 -24.38
N ASP A 248 -20.08 1.21 -24.46
CA ASP A 248 -20.96 1.34 -23.31
C ASP A 248 -20.85 0.05 -22.48
N GLU A 249 -20.30 0.11 -21.28
CA GLU A 249 -20.51 -0.90 -20.25
C GLU A 249 -21.22 -0.25 -19.05
N PRO A 250 -22.27 -0.87 -18.50
CA PRO A 250 -22.94 -0.35 -17.31
C PRO A 250 -22.01 -0.38 -16.10
N LEU A 251 -22.12 0.63 -15.22
CA LEU A 251 -21.26 0.84 -14.05
C LEU A 251 -21.07 -0.44 -13.22
N ALA A 252 -19.83 -0.71 -12.85
CA ALA A 252 -19.46 -1.85 -12.01
C ALA A 252 -20.00 -1.70 -10.59
N GLU A 253 -20.37 -2.82 -9.95
CA GLU A 253 -21.06 -2.87 -8.65
C GLU A 253 -20.30 -2.16 -7.50
N TRP A 254 -18.98 -2.02 -7.61
CA TRP A 254 -18.16 -1.29 -6.64
C TRP A 254 -18.40 0.23 -6.68
N GLU A 255 -18.76 0.81 -7.84
CA GLU A 255 -19.08 2.23 -7.96
C GLU A 255 -20.43 2.55 -7.30
N GLN A 256 -21.39 1.62 -7.35
CA GLN A 256 -22.70 1.78 -6.71
C GLN A 256 -22.60 1.73 -5.18
N ASN A 257 -21.81 0.81 -4.63
CA ASN A 257 -21.64 0.70 -3.18
C ASN A 257 -21.01 1.97 -2.57
N LEU A 258 -20.07 2.61 -3.27
CA LEU A 258 -19.42 3.84 -2.80
C LEU A 258 -20.37 5.05 -2.81
N LEU A 259 -21.23 5.15 -3.83
CA LEU A 259 -22.27 6.19 -3.93
C LEU A 259 -23.33 6.05 -2.83
N THR A 260 -23.64 4.82 -2.44
CA THR A 260 -24.66 4.54 -1.41
C THR A 260 -24.13 4.80 0.00
N GLU A 261 -22.86 4.48 0.28
CA GLU A 261 -22.21 4.80 1.55
C GLU A 261 -21.96 6.31 1.74
N GLY A 262 -21.75 7.05 0.65
CA GLY A 262 -21.54 8.50 0.67
C GLY A 262 -22.79 9.34 0.97
N ALA A 263 -23.99 8.76 0.87
CA ALA A 263 -25.26 9.47 1.05
C ALA A 263 -25.84 9.36 2.48
N GLY A 264 -25.21 8.59 3.37
CA GLY A 264 -25.81 8.17 4.64
C GLY A 264 -24.91 8.35 5.86
N SER A 265 -24.39 9.54 6.14
CA SER A 265 -24.13 9.96 7.54
C SER A 265 -23.70 11.42 7.63
N ASP A 266 -24.66 12.34 7.58
CA ASP A 266 -24.53 13.63 8.25
C ASP A 266 -25.91 14.10 8.76
N GLY A 267 -26.11 14.00 10.09
CA GLY A 267 -26.90 14.96 10.85
C GLY A 267 -28.40 14.70 11.10
N ALA A 268 -28.73 13.86 12.10
CA ALA A 268 -29.87 14.04 13.01
C ALA A 268 -29.62 13.17 14.26
N SER A 269 -29.72 13.58 15.52
CA SER A 269 -30.08 14.82 16.21
C SER A 269 -29.70 14.63 17.69
N LEU A 270 -29.16 15.66 18.36
CA LEU A 270 -29.03 15.71 19.82
C LEU A 270 -30.24 16.43 20.45
N THR A 271 -30.53 16.06 21.71
CA THR A 271 -31.52 16.60 22.69
C THR A 271 -32.90 15.90 22.68
N ALA A 272 -33.52 15.45 23.79
CA ALA A 272 -33.34 15.71 25.23
C ALA A 272 -33.98 14.63 26.14
N ALA A 273 -33.57 14.65 27.43
CA ALA A 273 -34.21 14.14 28.67
C ALA A 273 -34.27 12.61 28.88
N GLY A 274 -33.56 12.02 29.86
CA GLY A 274 -33.81 12.03 31.32
C GLY A 274 -34.30 10.61 31.71
N GLN A 275 -33.95 9.90 32.79
CA GLN A 275 -33.39 10.15 34.12
C GLN A 275 -32.82 8.82 34.67
N ALA A 276 -31.85 8.96 35.59
CA ALA A 276 -31.63 8.21 36.85
C ALA A 276 -31.37 6.68 36.91
N ALA A 277 -30.39 6.38 37.79
CA ALA A 277 -30.24 5.25 38.72
C ALA A 277 -28.96 4.42 38.46
N GLU A 278 -27.84 4.72 39.12
CA GLU A 278 -27.44 4.28 40.47
C GLU A 278 -26.48 3.08 40.39
N SER A 279 -25.20 3.32 40.67
CA SER A 279 -24.22 2.27 40.96
C SER A 279 -24.44 1.78 42.40
N PRO A 280 -24.05 0.53 42.71
CA PRO A 280 -22.88 0.42 43.56
C PRO A 280 -21.90 -0.69 43.15
N SER A 281 -20.68 -0.50 43.64
CA SER A 281 -19.47 -1.31 43.43
C SER A 281 -19.41 -2.49 44.44
N PRO A 282 -18.28 -3.21 44.62
CA PRO A 282 -18.13 -4.62 44.29
C PRO A 282 -18.02 -5.52 45.54
N ALA A 283 -18.22 -6.84 45.42
CA ALA A 283 -17.82 -7.77 46.47
C ALA A 283 -17.61 -9.21 45.97
N VAL A 284 -16.38 -9.67 46.15
CA VAL A 284 -15.95 -10.94 46.78
C VAL A 284 -16.64 -12.23 46.31
N GLU A 285 -15.86 -13.12 45.68
CA GLU A 285 -16.19 -14.54 45.63
C GLU A 285 -14.98 -15.37 46.12
N ALA A 286 -15.20 -16.07 47.24
CA ALA A 286 -14.28 -17.04 47.82
C ALA A 286 -15.05 -18.33 48.16
N ALA A 287 -14.57 -19.45 47.58
CA ALA A 287 -14.65 -20.85 48.05
C ALA A 287 -16.04 -21.54 48.10
N PRO A 288 -16.14 -22.91 48.16
CA PRO A 288 -15.14 -23.87 48.65
C PRO A 288 -14.94 -25.19 47.86
N ALA A 289 -14.00 -25.98 48.41
CA ALA A 289 -13.54 -27.35 48.13
C ALA A 289 -14.65 -28.40 47.98
N SER A 290 -14.44 -29.55 47.31
CA SER A 290 -13.59 -30.70 47.67
C SER A 290 -13.79 -31.76 46.56
N THR A 291 -12.86 -32.65 46.21
CA THR A 291 -12.68 -33.95 46.89
C THR A 291 -11.34 -34.61 46.57
N SER A 292 -10.86 -35.29 47.59
CA SER A 292 -9.76 -36.26 47.70
C SER A 292 -9.69 -37.34 46.62
N ASN A 293 -8.48 -37.75 46.26
CA ASN A 293 -8.06 -39.15 46.38
C ASN A 293 -6.52 -39.25 46.44
N GLY A 294 -6.03 -39.89 47.49
CA GLY A 294 -4.62 -40.23 47.67
C GLY A 294 -4.36 -41.70 47.34
N THR A 295 -3.12 -42.03 46.93
CA THR A 295 -2.51 -43.37 47.08
C THR A 295 -1.00 -43.18 46.82
N GLN A 296 -0.22 -43.06 47.89
CA GLN A 296 0.69 -44.08 48.45
C GLN A 296 2.00 -44.29 47.69
N GLN A 297 3.06 -44.09 48.48
CA GLN A 297 4.45 -44.43 48.23
C GLN A 297 4.75 -45.78 48.90
N THR A 298 5.66 -46.55 48.31
CA THR A 298 6.37 -47.76 48.83
C THR A 298 5.56 -49.07 48.80
N ALA A 299 6.14 -50.24 48.48
CA ALA A 299 7.54 -50.66 48.56
C ALA A 299 7.88 -51.70 47.46
N SER A 300 9.11 -52.20 47.54
CA SER A 300 9.51 -53.58 47.25
C SER A 300 8.40 -54.62 47.29
#